data_AF-A0A2G9UGA7-F1
#
_entry.id   AF-A0A2G9UGA7-F1
#
_cell.length_a   1.000
_cell.length_b   1.000
_cell.length_c   1.000
_cell.angle_alpha   90.00
_cell.angle_beta   90.00
_cell.angle_gamma   90.00
#
_symmetry.space_group_name_H-M   'P 1'
#
loop_
_entity.id
_entity.type
_entity.pdbx_description
1 polymer ?
#
loop_
_entity_poly.entity_id
_entity_poly.type
_entity_poly.pdbx_seq_one_letter_code
_entity_poly.pdbx_strand_id
1 'polypeptide(L)'
;MVVLYRCSRVFGNEDHCDDPEEVEPNVIHSCTSFLKERISDDGSVLVKFCTRHVAHDLEPAELPLSKSDEEFIEGFIRQGLSMVAIRRKARCHFGPTNRLHWITDDDIRNISARLEEKLEYLNDASPGTSCTAENSHPSHDVDHTQPSVNAAALLEEGVVKEELESMNNYDESIHRPNESTIEGESLHRCSNCMKLNERMSELEAVVKRLNERLTELEGSKNVCQ
;
A
#
# COMPACT_ATOMS: atom_id res chain seq x y z
N MET A 1 -33.35 -5.58 -1.43
CA MET A 1 -32.24 -6.41 -2.00
C MET A 1 -31.57 -7.19 -0.86
N VAL A 2 -31.04 -8.39 -1.10
CA VAL A 2 -30.31 -9.17 -0.09
C VAL A 2 -28.92 -9.50 -0.62
N VAL A 3 -27.88 -9.18 0.14
CA VAL A 3 -26.48 -9.46 -0.19
C VAL A 3 -25.87 -10.35 0.90
N LEU A 4 -25.08 -11.35 0.51
CA LEU A 4 -24.38 -12.25 1.41
C LEU A 4 -22.87 -12.15 1.16
N TYR A 5 -22.13 -11.81 2.20
CA TYR A 5 -20.68 -11.78 2.22
C TYR A 5 -20.17 -12.98 3.04
N ARG A 6 -19.05 -13.54 2.61
CA ARG A 6 -18.37 -14.67 3.25
C ARG A 6 -16.89 -14.34 3.42
N CYS A 7 -16.24 -14.99 4.38
CA CYS A 7 -14.78 -14.90 4.50
C CYS A 7 -14.09 -15.42 3.22
N SER A 8 -12.98 -14.80 2.81
CA SER A 8 -12.15 -15.30 1.70
C SER A 8 -11.64 -16.73 1.93
N ARG A 9 -11.52 -17.15 3.20
CA ARG A 9 -11.09 -18.50 3.60
C ARG A 9 -12.21 -19.54 3.68
N VAL A 10 -13.43 -19.21 3.25
CA VAL A 10 -14.49 -20.24 3.14
C VAL A 10 -14.11 -21.31 2.10
N PHE A 11 -13.27 -20.98 1.13
CA PHE A 11 -12.84 -21.86 0.03
C PHE A 11 -11.36 -22.26 0.13
N GLY A 12 -10.80 -22.36 1.34
CA GLY A 12 -9.40 -22.73 1.54
C GLY A 12 -9.05 -24.02 0.78
N ASN A 13 -7.95 -23.96 0.02
CA ASN A 13 -7.50 -24.98 -0.94
C ASN A 13 -7.56 -26.40 -0.36
N GLU A 14 -8.29 -27.28 -1.04
CA GLU A 14 -8.20 -28.74 -0.90
C GLU A 14 -6.89 -29.23 -1.56
N ASP A 15 -5.73 -28.77 -1.11
CA ASP A 15 -4.45 -29.36 -1.48
C ASP A 15 -3.95 -30.19 -0.30
N HIS A 16 -4.55 -31.37 -0.11
CA HIS A 16 -3.91 -32.45 0.63
C HIS A 16 -3.61 -33.57 -0.35
N CYS A 17 -2.33 -33.71 -0.66
CA CYS A 17 -1.77 -34.97 -1.11
C CYS A 17 -1.92 -35.93 0.08
N ASP A 18 -2.98 -36.73 0.10
CA ASP A 18 -3.24 -37.70 1.17
C ASP A 18 -2.09 -38.71 1.26
N ASP A 19 -1.22 -38.58 2.26
CA ASP A 19 -0.52 -39.72 2.85
C ASP A 19 -1.50 -40.39 3.83
N PRO A 20 -1.83 -41.69 3.66
CA PRO A 20 -2.91 -42.32 4.40
C PRO A 20 -2.37 -42.89 5.71
N GLU A 21 -2.10 -42.05 6.71
CA GLU A 21 -1.96 -42.55 8.07
C GLU A 21 -2.32 -41.50 9.12
N GLU A 22 -3.21 -41.91 10.02
CA GLU A 22 -3.78 -41.21 11.18
C GLU A 22 -5.02 -40.33 10.91
N VAL A 23 -6.19 -40.88 11.28
CA VAL A 23 -7.49 -40.20 11.26
C VAL A 23 -7.53 -39.17 12.40
N GLU A 24 -7.07 -37.96 12.09
CA GLU A 24 -7.20 -36.80 12.96
C GLU A 24 -8.67 -36.29 13.01
N PRO A 25 -9.11 -35.73 14.15
CA PRO A 25 -10.50 -35.41 14.41
C PRO A 25 -10.99 -34.25 13.53
N ASN A 26 -11.92 -34.51 12.59
CA ASN A 26 -12.78 -33.56 11.86
C ASN A 26 -12.36 -32.08 11.97
N VAL A 27 -11.21 -31.73 11.40
CA VAL A 27 -10.74 -30.35 11.39
C VAL A 27 -11.61 -29.59 10.40
N ILE A 28 -12.37 -28.60 10.88
CA ILE A 28 -13.15 -27.72 10.02
C ILE A 28 -12.16 -26.76 9.35
N HIS A 29 -11.80 -27.04 8.10
CA HIS A 29 -10.85 -26.21 7.32
C HIS A 29 -11.50 -24.97 6.70
N SER A 30 -12.83 -24.86 6.69
CA SER A 30 -13.54 -23.74 6.09
C SER A 30 -14.10 -22.77 7.13
N CYS A 31 -13.85 -21.48 6.92
CA CYS A 31 -14.44 -20.44 7.77
C CYS A 31 -15.97 -20.43 7.65
N THR A 32 -16.68 -20.40 8.77
CA THR A 32 -18.16 -20.33 8.79
C THR A 32 -18.70 -18.90 8.87
N SER A 33 -17.83 -17.88 8.82
CA SER A 33 -18.22 -16.47 8.95
C SER A 33 -19.13 -16.02 7.81
N PHE A 34 -20.20 -15.30 8.14
CA PHE A 34 -21.05 -14.63 7.17
C PHE A 34 -21.46 -13.23 7.64
N LEU A 35 -21.76 -12.37 6.66
CA LEU A 35 -22.49 -11.12 6.84
C LEU A 35 -23.62 -11.08 5.82
N LYS A 36 -24.86 -10.97 6.30
CA LYS A 36 -26.06 -10.90 5.47
C LYS A 36 -26.70 -9.53 5.65
N GLU A 37 -26.76 -8.79 4.55
CA GLU A 37 -27.34 -7.47 4.48
C GLU A 37 -28.70 -7.54 3.79
N ARG A 38 -29.69 -6.80 4.33
CA ARG A 38 -30.99 -6.59 3.70
C ARG A 38 -31.30 -5.10 3.67
N ILE A 39 -31.48 -4.57 2.47
CA ILE A 39 -31.94 -3.21 2.23
C ILE A 39 -33.44 -3.27 1.96
N SER A 40 -34.19 -2.55 2.80
CA SER A 40 -35.64 -2.37 2.71
C SER A 40 -36.01 -1.21 1.77
N ASP A 41 -37.26 -1.15 1.35
CA ASP A 41 -37.74 -0.14 0.40
C ASP A 41 -37.77 1.29 0.99
N ASP A 42 -37.79 1.40 2.32
CA ASP A 42 -37.66 2.66 3.05
C ASP A 42 -36.20 3.14 3.21
N GLY A 43 -35.24 2.40 2.64
CA GLY A 43 -33.81 2.68 2.76
C GLY A 43 -33.17 2.17 4.05
N SER A 44 -33.92 1.50 4.94
CA SER A 44 -33.34 0.89 6.15
C SER A 44 -32.46 -0.31 5.80
N VAL A 45 -31.34 -0.47 6.53
CA VAL A 45 -30.39 -1.56 6.35
C VAL A 45 -30.42 -2.46 7.59
N LEU A 46 -30.78 -3.73 7.41
CA LEU A 46 -30.69 -4.76 8.44
C LEU A 46 -29.51 -5.68 8.14
N VAL A 47 -28.57 -5.77 9.09
CA VAL A 47 -27.39 -6.63 8.98
C VAL A 47 -27.45 -7.76 10.00
N LYS A 48 -27.24 -8.99 9.55
CA LYS A 48 -27.03 -10.17 10.41
C LYS A 48 -25.64 -10.73 10.14
N PHE A 49 -24.79 -10.83 11.16
CA PHE A 49 -23.40 -11.22 10.99
C PHE A 49 -22.89 -12.09 12.14
N CYS A 50 -21.82 -12.83 11.87
CA CYS A 50 -21.06 -13.57 12.89
C CYS A 50 -20.11 -12.62 13.64
N THR A 51 -20.13 -12.64 14.98
CA THR A 51 -19.14 -11.93 15.81
C THR A 51 -17.90 -12.77 16.11
N ARG A 52 -17.99 -14.08 15.87
CA ARG A 52 -16.90 -15.06 15.98
C ARG A 52 -17.06 -16.08 14.85
N HIS A 53 -15.95 -16.56 14.32
CA HIS A 53 -15.93 -17.62 13.33
C HIS A 53 -15.02 -18.74 13.81
N VAL A 54 -15.32 -19.96 13.35
CA VAL A 54 -14.46 -21.12 13.55
C VAL A 54 -13.54 -21.28 12.32
N ALA A 55 -12.51 -22.12 12.46
CA ALA A 55 -11.50 -22.49 11.45
C ALA A 55 -10.24 -21.63 11.35
N HIS A 56 -10.27 -20.32 11.66
CA HIS A 56 -9.05 -19.53 11.68
C HIS A 56 -9.16 -18.28 12.56
N ASP A 57 -8.01 -17.83 13.07
CA ASP A 57 -7.86 -16.54 13.73
C ASP A 57 -7.75 -15.40 12.71
N LEU A 58 -7.95 -14.17 13.19
CA LEU A 58 -7.77 -12.96 12.38
C LEU A 58 -6.34 -12.47 12.56
N GLU A 59 -5.46 -12.85 11.64
CA GLU A 59 -4.11 -12.31 11.59
C GLU A 59 -4.03 -11.14 10.60
N PRO A 60 -3.54 -9.95 11.02
CA PRO A 60 -3.38 -8.81 10.12
C PRO A 60 -2.53 -9.09 8.89
N ALA A 61 -1.57 -10.02 8.98
CA ALA A 61 -0.69 -10.41 7.88
C ALA A 61 -1.42 -11.11 6.74
N GLU A 62 -2.52 -11.79 7.06
CA GLU A 62 -3.27 -12.63 6.13
C GLU A 62 -4.52 -11.92 5.58
N LEU A 63 -4.72 -10.66 5.94
CA LEU A 63 -5.78 -9.84 5.37
C LEU A 63 -5.43 -9.47 3.91
N PRO A 64 -6.41 -9.35 3.00
CA PRO A 64 -6.16 -8.79 1.68
C PRO A 64 -5.75 -7.31 1.83
N LEU A 65 -4.88 -6.84 0.92
CA LEU A 65 -4.55 -5.42 0.83
C LEU A 65 -5.78 -4.64 0.35
N SER A 66 -6.10 -3.55 1.05
CA SER A 66 -7.14 -2.64 0.58
C SER A 66 -6.64 -1.80 -0.59
N LYS A 67 -7.57 -1.20 -1.36
CA LYS A 67 -7.20 -0.32 -2.47
C LYS A 67 -6.30 0.84 -2.04
N SER A 68 -6.55 1.43 -0.87
CA SER A 68 -5.69 2.47 -0.30
C SER A 68 -4.29 1.95 0.07
N ASP A 69 -4.18 0.70 0.51
CA ASP A 69 -2.89 0.08 0.81
C ASP A 69 -2.08 -0.13 -0.47
N GLU A 70 -2.74 -0.57 -1.54
CA GLU A 70 -2.14 -0.72 -2.86
C GLU A 70 -1.68 0.63 -3.42
N GLU A 71 -2.52 1.67 -3.37
CA GLU A 71 -2.18 3.02 -3.82
C GLU A 71 -0.97 3.59 -3.07
N PHE A 72 -0.87 3.32 -1.76
CA PHE A 72 0.29 3.69 -0.95
C PHE A 72 1.58 3.00 -1.44
N ILE A 73 1.52 1.70 -1.73
CA ILE A 73 2.66 0.94 -2.26
C ILE A 73 3.03 1.40 -3.68
N GLU A 74 2.03 1.58 -4.56
CA GLU A 74 2.22 2.12 -5.92
C GLU A 74 2.96 3.46 -5.87
N GLY A 75 2.64 4.32 -4.90
CA GLY A 75 3.32 5.60 -4.69
C GLY A 75 4.83 5.44 -4.52
N PHE A 76 5.29 4.42 -3.80
CA PHE A 76 6.72 4.15 -3.65
C PHE A 76 7.35 3.44 -4.85
N ILE A 77 6.60 2.56 -5.54
CA ILE A 77 7.06 1.93 -6.78
C ILE A 77 7.33 3.01 -7.83
N ARG A 78 6.42 3.98 -8.01
CA ARG A 78 6.61 5.11 -8.94
C ARG A 78 7.81 6.00 -8.59
N GLN A 79 8.20 6.05 -7.32
CA GLN A 79 9.40 6.77 -6.86
C GLN A 79 10.70 5.98 -7.11
N GLY A 80 10.62 4.76 -7.66
CA GLY A 80 11.79 3.91 -7.94
C GLY A 80 12.40 3.28 -6.69
N LEU A 81 11.64 3.15 -5.59
CA LEU A 81 12.15 2.52 -4.38
C LEU A 81 12.28 1.01 -4.57
N SER A 82 13.37 0.44 -4.04
CA SER A 82 13.54 -1.00 -3.97
C SER A 82 12.51 -1.65 -3.03
N MET A 83 12.17 -2.91 -3.28
CA MET A 83 11.20 -3.66 -2.48
C MET A 83 11.58 -3.69 -0.99
N VAL A 84 12.87 -3.84 -0.69
CA VAL A 84 13.41 -3.79 0.69
C VAL A 84 13.13 -2.43 1.33
N ALA A 85 13.36 -1.33 0.60
CA ALA A 85 13.09 0.01 1.10
C ALA A 85 11.59 0.25 1.32
N ILE A 86 10.73 -0.26 0.43
CA ILE A 86 9.27 -0.18 0.56
C ILE A 86 8.81 -0.91 1.82
N ARG A 87 9.22 -2.17 2.01
CA ARG A 87 8.89 -2.94 3.22
C ARG A 87 9.34 -2.24 4.49
N ARG A 88 10.56 -1.72 4.51
CA ARG A 88 11.08 -0.95 5.64
C ARG A 88 10.23 0.27 5.92
N LYS A 89 9.89 1.08 4.90
CA LYS A 89 9.03 2.25 5.07
C LYS A 89 7.64 1.87 5.58
N ALA A 90 7.03 0.82 5.04
CA ALA A 90 5.72 0.35 5.47
C ALA A 90 5.74 -0.07 6.96
N ARG A 91 6.73 -0.85 7.39
CA ARG A 91 6.90 -1.24 8.80
C ARG A 91 7.18 -0.07 9.74
N CYS A 92 7.90 0.95 9.27
CA CYS A 92 8.14 2.15 10.07
C CYS A 92 6.90 3.04 10.21
N HIS A 93 6.04 3.06 9.18
CA HIS A 93 4.84 3.90 9.15
C HIS A 93 3.65 3.24 9.84
N PHE A 94 3.54 1.91 9.77
CA PHE A 94 2.40 1.16 10.28
C PHE A 94 2.81 0.16 11.35
N GLY A 95 2.02 0.06 12.42
CA GLY A 95 2.20 -0.92 13.48
C GLY A 95 1.75 -2.34 13.09
N PRO A 96 2.11 -3.37 13.90
CA PRO A 96 1.86 -4.78 13.58
C PRO A 96 0.38 -5.18 13.52
N THR A 97 -0.54 -4.31 13.93
CA THR A 97 -1.99 -4.52 13.80
C THR A 97 -2.52 -4.22 12.39
N ASN A 98 -1.69 -3.63 11.52
CA ASN A 98 -2.07 -3.23 10.17
C ASN A 98 -1.45 -4.17 9.13
N ARG A 99 -2.20 -4.52 8.07
CA ARG A 99 -1.75 -5.39 6.97
C ARG A 99 -0.50 -4.88 6.26
N LEU A 100 -0.33 -3.56 6.13
CA LEU A 100 0.83 -2.93 5.51
C LEU A 100 2.13 -3.17 6.27
N HIS A 101 2.08 -3.42 7.58
CA HIS A 101 3.28 -3.81 8.33
C HIS A 101 3.86 -5.14 7.84
N TRP A 102 3.00 -6.04 7.39
CA TRP A 102 3.32 -7.41 7.02
C TRP A 102 3.48 -7.62 5.52
N ILE A 103 3.66 -6.56 4.73
CA ILE A 103 3.81 -6.70 3.27
C ILE A 103 5.05 -7.54 2.91
N THR A 104 4.85 -8.44 1.96
CA THR A 104 5.85 -9.36 1.45
C THR A 104 6.44 -8.85 0.14
N ASP A 105 7.50 -9.50 -0.32
CA ASP A 105 8.05 -9.21 -1.64
C ASP A 105 7.07 -9.62 -2.76
N ASP A 106 6.29 -10.69 -2.56
CA ASP A 106 5.25 -11.10 -3.51
C ASP A 106 4.14 -10.07 -3.66
N ASP A 107 3.68 -9.47 -2.54
CA ASP A 107 2.69 -8.40 -2.58
C ASP A 107 3.17 -7.24 -3.47
N ILE A 108 4.42 -6.80 -3.27
CA ILE A 108 5.00 -5.68 -4.02
C ILE A 108 5.18 -6.05 -5.50
N ARG A 109 5.63 -7.27 -5.82
CA ARG A 109 5.73 -7.76 -7.21
C ARG A 109 4.38 -7.76 -7.90
N ASN A 110 3.35 -8.30 -7.24
CA ASN A 110 2.01 -8.40 -7.80
C ASN A 110 1.41 -7.00 -8.06
N ILE A 111 1.63 -6.05 -7.16
CA ILE A 111 1.22 -4.66 -7.35
C ILE A 111 2.00 -4.00 -8.50
N SER A 112 3.30 -4.25 -8.59
CA SER A 112 4.13 -3.72 -9.68
C SER A 112 3.67 -4.22 -11.04
N ALA A 113 3.41 -5.52 -11.18
CA ALA A 113 2.94 -6.13 -12.42
C ALA A 113 1.60 -5.53 -12.87
N ARG A 114 0.65 -5.37 -11.94
CA ARG A 114 -0.65 -4.72 -12.22
C ARG A 114 -0.51 -3.25 -12.59
N LEU A 115 0.47 -2.55 -12.01
CA LEU A 115 0.73 -1.15 -12.32
C LEU A 115 1.32 -1.00 -13.73
N GLU A 116 2.21 -1.91 -14.14
CA GLU A 116 2.78 -1.95 -15.48
C GLU A 116 1.70 -2.21 -16.54
N GLU A 117 0.87 -3.23 -16.33
CA GLU A 117 -0.30 -3.53 -17.17
C GLU A 117 -1.22 -2.31 -17.31
N LYS A 118 -1.52 -1.61 -16.21
CA LYS A 118 -2.34 -0.39 -16.22
C LYS A 118 -1.73 0.75 -17.04
N LEU A 119 -0.40 0.86 -17.08
CA LEU A 119 0.29 1.88 -17.87
C LEU A 119 0.29 1.54 -19.37
N GLU A 120 0.44 0.27 -19.73
CA GLU A 120 0.35 -0.20 -21.11
C GLU A 120 -1.02 0.14 -21.73
N TYR A 121 -2.11 -0.17 -21.02
CA TYR A 121 -3.47 0.18 -21.48
C TYR A 121 -3.69 1.67 -21.72
N LEU A 122 -3.02 2.55 -20.96
CA LEU A 122 -3.13 4.00 -21.14
C LEU A 122 -2.34 4.49 -22.36
N ASN A 123 -1.24 3.83 -22.70
CA ASN A 123 -0.43 4.17 -23.86
C ASN A 123 -1.11 3.76 -25.18
N ASP A 124 -1.81 2.62 -25.19
CA ASP A 124 -2.54 2.13 -26.36
C ASP A 124 -3.86 2.89 -26.63
N ALA A 125 -4.38 3.61 -25.62
CA ALA A 125 -5.61 4.38 -25.74
C ALA A 125 -5.42 5.78 -26.36
N SER A 126 -4.22 6.12 -26.86
CA SER A 126 -3.98 7.38 -27.58
C SER A 126 -4.46 7.29 -29.04
N PRO A 127 -5.54 7.97 -29.46
CA PRO A 127 -5.99 7.96 -30.84
C PRO A 127 -5.14 8.95 -31.64
N GLY A 128 -4.06 8.44 -32.21
CA GLY A 128 -3.30 9.14 -33.25
C GLY A 128 -4.14 9.31 -34.50
N THR A 129 -4.77 10.49 -34.62
CA THR A 129 -5.31 11.01 -35.88
C THR A 129 -4.14 11.28 -36.83
N SER A 130 -4.03 10.51 -37.91
CA SER A 130 -3.58 11.01 -39.21
C SER A 130 -3.99 10.02 -40.30
N CYS A 131 -5.17 10.25 -40.84
CA CYS A 131 -5.57 9.75 -42.14
C CYS A 131 -4.86 10.58 -43.22
N THR A 132 -3.81 10.03 -43.81
CA THR A 132 -3.45 10.35 -45.20
C THR A 132 -3.67 9.08 -46.01
N ALA A 133 -4.73 9.12 -46.81
CA ALA A 133 -4.97 8.18 -47.89
C ALA A 133 -3.86 8.31 -48.94
N GLU A 134 -3.38 7.18 -49.47
CA GLU A 134 -3.04 7.06 -50.88
C GLU A 134 -2.94 5.57 -51.28
N ASN A 135 -3.75 5.21 -52.27
CA ASN A 135 -3.77 3.93 -52.95
C ASN A 135 -2.48 3.74 -53.79
N SER A 136 -1.93 2.52 -53.81
CA SER A 136 -1.75 1.66 -55.00
C SER A 136 -0.50 0.75 -54.93
N HIS A 137 -0.71 -0.53 -55.23
CA HIS A 137 0.24 -1.62 -55.55
C HIS A 137 1.19 -1.33 -56.76
N PRO A 138 2.09 -2.25 -57.19
CA PRO A 138 3.19 -2.97 -56.53
C PRO A 138 4.52 -2.93 -57.37
N SER A 139 5.55 -3.67 -56.93
CA SER A 139 6.78 -4.12 -57.65
C SER A 139 7.93 -3.14 -57.95
N HIS A 140 9.12 -3.38 -57.37
CA HIS A 140 10.37 -3.68 -58.09
C HIS A 140 11.54 -4.00 -57.13
N ASP A 141 12.38 -4.97 -57.53
CA ASP A 141 13.63 -5.38 -56.90
C ASP A 141 14.69 -4.26 -56.80
N VAL A 142 15.43 -4.16 -55.68
CA VAL A 142 16.89 -3.88 -55.68
C VAL A 142 17.54 -4.38 -54.36
N ASP A 143 18.61 -5.15 -54.54
CA ASP A 143 19.66 -5.59 -53.61
C ASP A 143 20.44 -4.45 -52.94
N HIS A 144 20.72 -4.51 -51.63
CA HIS A 144 21.91 -3.92 -50.99
C HIS A 144 22.13 -4.36 -49.53
N THR A 145 23.07 -5.29 -49.36
CA THR A 145 24.22 -5.33 -48.42
C THR A 145 24.27 -4.33 -47.23
N GLN A 146 24.02 -4.84 -46.00
CA GLN A 146 24.67 -4.63 -44.66
C GLN A 146 24.95 -3.18 -44.13
N PRO A 147 25.15 -2.92 -42.80
CA PRO A 147 25.48 -3.85 -41.71
C PRO A 147 24.68 -3.66 -40.39
N SER A 148 24.90 -4.64 -39.49
CA SER A 148 24.47 -4.66 -38.08
C SER A 148 25.06 -3.49 -37.28
N VAL A 149 24.22 -2.80 -36.51
CA VAL A 149 24.66 -1.92 -35.42
C VAL A 149 24.33 -2.57 -34.09
N ASN A 150 25.37 -3.10 -33.44
CA ASN A 150 25.35 -3.50 -32.04
C ASN A 150 25.44 -2.23 -31.18
N ALA A 151 24.39 -1.94 -30.41
CA ALA A 151 24.41 -0.93 -29.36
C ALA A 151 24.69 -1.61 -28.01
N ALA A 152 25.94 -1.99 -27.81
CA ALA A 152 26.49 -2.32 -26.50
C ALA A 152 27.68 -1.40 -26.27
N ALA A 153 27.47 -0.30 -25.53
CA ALA A 153 28.48 0.40 -24.72
C ALA A 153 27.88 1.70 -24.20
N LEU A 154 28.29 2.08 -22.99
CA LEU A 154 27.95 3.31 -22.27
C LEU A 154 26.56 3.32 -21.66
N LEU A 155 26.43 2.80 -20.44
CA LEU A 155 26.40 3.69 -19.28
C LEU A 155 27.00 3.00 -18.06
N GLU A 156 27.70 3.81 -17.28
CA GLU A 156 28.73 3.44 -16.32
C GLU A 156 28.17 2.90 -15.01
N GLU A 157 29.02 2.08 -14.38
CA GLU A 157 28.86 1.49 -13.07
C GLU A 157 28.84 2.57 -11.97
N GLY A 158 27.66 2.79 -11.39
CA GLY A 158 27.50 3.53 -10.15
C GLY A 158 27.50 2.59 -8.95
N VAL A 159 28.68 2.16 -8.50
CA VAL A 159 28.85 1.42 -7.23
C VAL A 159 28.61 2.38 -6.06
N VAL A 160 27.41 2.35 -5.48
CA VAL A 160 27.16 2.96 -4.17
C VAL A 160 27.32 1.86 -3.11
N LYS A 161 28.50 1.83 -2.49
CA LYS A 161 28.72 1.21 -1.19
C LYS A 161 28.08 2.13 -0.15
N GLU A 162 27.08 1.64 0.58
CA GLU A 162 26.71 2.23 1.86
C GLU A 162 26.67 1.16 2.93
N GLU A 163 27.21 1.58 4.07
CA GLU A 163 27.78 0.78 5.13
C GLU A 163 26.72 0.09 5.97
N LEU A 164 27.01 -1.16 6.26
CA LEU A 164 26.25 -2.05 7.11
C LEU A 164 26.77 -1.88 8.54
N GLU A 165 26.11 -1.05 9.34
CA GLU A 165 26.33 -1.02 10.79
C GLU A 165 25.18 -1.71 11.54
N SER A 166 25.54 -2.90 12.01
CA SER A 166 25.05 -3.68 13.14
C SER A 166 24.18 -2.95 14.17
N MET A 167 22.98 -3.49 14.41
CA MET A 167 22.40 -3.54 15.76
C MET A 167 21.51 -4.79 15.90
N ASN A 168 22.08 -5.80 16.54
CA ASN A 168 21.40 -7.01 17.02
C ASN A 168 20.76 -6.78 18.40
N ASN A 169 19.86 -7.71 18.72
CA ASN A 169 19.23 -8.02 20.01
C ASN A 169 18.02 -7.18 20.41
N TYR A 170 16.83 -7.77 20.19
CA TYR A 170 15.77 -7.69 21.18
C TYR A 170 15.25 -9.09 21.53
N ASP A 171 15.34 -9.31 22.82
CA ASP A 171 15.05 -10.49 23.61
C ASP A 171 13.54 -10.69 23.77
N GLU A 172 13.14 -11.95 23.73
CA GLU A 172 11.77 -12.43 23.81
C GLU A 172 11.42 -12.61 25.30
N SER A 173 10.66 -11.67 25.86
CA SER A 173 10.10 -11.81 27.20
C SER A 173 8.64 -11.39 27.23
N ILE A 174 7.79 -12.41 27.24
CA ILE A 174 6.35 -12.38 27.53
C ILE A 174 6.14 -11.78 28.93
N HIS A 175 5.43 -10.65 29.03
CA HIS A 175 4.71 -10.26 30.24
C HIS A 175 3.45 -9.45 29.93
N ARG A 176 2.28 -10.08 30.16
CA ARG A 176 1.04 -9.43 30.63
C ARG A 176 1.08 -9.40 32.17
N PRO A 177 0.22 -8.65 32.88
CA PRO A 177 -0.58 -7.46 32.53
C PRO A 177 -0.38 -6.33 33.57
N ASN A 178 -0.90 -5.12 33.33
CA ASN A 178 -1.78 -4.40 34.27
C ASN A 178 -2.19 -3.01 33.74
N GLU A 179 -3.46 -2.72 33.99
CA GLU A 179 -4.17 -1.48 33.78
C GLU A 179 -3.59 -0.40 34.72
N SER A 180 -2.85 0.55 34.14
CA SER A 180 -2.43 1.76 34.84
C SER A 180 -2.84 2.97 34.01
N THR A 181 -3.72 3.79 34.57
CA THR A 181 -4.03 5.13 34.12
C THR A 181 -2.72 5.92 33.97
N ILE A 182 -2.34 6.23 32.73
CA ILE A 182 -1.09 6.92 32.42
C ILE A 182 -1.34 8.43 32.57
N GLU A 183 -0.75 9.03 33.60
CA GLU A 183 -0.58 10.48 33.72
C GLU A 183 0.23 11.01 32.52
N GLY A 184 -0.31 12.03 31.85
CA GLY A 184 0.12 12.53 30.54
C GLY A 184 1.49 13.21 30.46
N GLU A 185 2.36 13.05 31.45
CA GLU A 185 3.65 13.77 31.50
C GLU A 185 4.87 12.90 31.13
N SER A 186 4.72 11.58 30.96
CA SER A 186 5.87 10.67 30.72
C SER A 186 6.22 10.35 29.26
N LEU A 187 5.55 10.95 28.26
CA LEU A 187 5.81 10.66 26.83
C LEU A 187 6.88 11.55 26.17
N HIS A 188 7.72 12.25 26.95
CA HIS A 188 8.76 13.16 26.45
C HIS A 188 10.05 12.51 25.95
N ARG A 189 10.13 11.18 25.78
CA ARG A 189 11.40 10.48 25.48
C ARG A 189 11.53 9.83 24.11
N CYS A 190 10.56 9.99 23.20
CA CYS A 190 10.75 9.54 21.82
C CYS A 190 11.37 10.65 20.96
N SER A 191 12.48 10.33 20.26
CA SER A 191 13.14 11.24 19.31
C SER A 191 12.18 11.79 18.24
N ASN A 192 11.19 10.99 17.84
CA ASN A 192 10.16 11.43 16.89
C ASN A 192 9.18 12.44 17.52
N CYS A 193 8.86 12.33 18.81
CA CYS A 193 8.02 13.30 19.50
C CYS A 193 8.71 14.65 19.66
N MET A 194 10.03 14.67 19.88
CA MET A 194 10.81 15.93 19.89
C MET A 194 10.80 16.62 18.52
N LYS A 195 11.04 15.87 17.43
CA LYS A 195 10.99 16.42 16.07
C LYS A 195 9.60 16.95 15.71
N LEU A 196 8.54 16.24 16.12
CA LEU A 196 7.18 16.72 15.91
C LEU A 196 6.91 18.02 16.67
N ASN A 197 7.35 18.11 17.92
CA ASN A 197 7.18 19.32 18.75
C ASN A 197 7.95 20.53 18.19
N GLU A 198 9.14 20.30 17.64
CA GLU A 198 9.92 21.31 16.91
C GLU A 198 9.15 21.82 15.68
N ARG A 199 8.60 20.91 14.86
CA ARG A 199 7.76 21.28 13.71
C ARG A 199 6.48 22.01 14.10
N MET A 200 5.85 21.63 15.21
CA MET A 200 4.68 22.33 15.74
C MET A 200 5.03 23.76 16.15
N SER A 201 6.17 23.95 16.82
CA SER A 201 6.66 25.27 17.22
C SER A 201 7.00 26.15 16.01
N GLU A 202 7.61 25.59 14.96
CA GLU A 202 7.85 26.29 13.69
C GLU A 202 6.53 26.76 13.04
N LEU A 203 5.54 25.87 13.01
CA LEU A 203 4.24 26.15 12.40
C LEU A 203 3.47 27.24 13.16
N GLU A 204 3.47 27.19 14.49
CA GLU A 204 2.86 28.22 15.34
C GLU A 204 3.50 29.59 15.10
N ALA A 205 4.82 29.66 14.96
CA ALA A 205 5.52 30.90 14.65
C ALA A 205 5.14 31.45 13.27
N VAL A 206 4.91 30.59 12.27
CA VAL A 206 4.43 31.00 10.95
C VAL A 206 3.01 31.55 11.03
N VAL A 207 2.10 30.85 11.72
CA VAL A 207 0.71 31.27 11.90
C VAL A 207 0.65 32.63 12.60
N LYS A 208 1.45 32.84 13.64
CA LYS A 208 1.53 34.11 14.34
C LYS A 208 1.94 35.26 13.41
N ARG A 209 3.00 35.06 12.61
CA ARG A 209 3.45 36.07 11.62
C ARG A 209 2.39 36.38 10.56
N LEU A 210 1.63 35.38 10.12
CA LEU A 210 0.55 35.59 9.15
C LEU A 210 -0.60 36.40 9.75
N ASN A 211 -0.97 36.12 11.00
CA ASN A 211 -2.01 36.88 11.70
C ASN A 211 -1.60 38.33 11.93
N GLU A 212 -0.35 38.60 12.32
CA GLU A 212 0.18 39.97 12.44
C GLU A 212 0.05 40.72 11.11
N ARG A 213 0.47 40.12 9.99
CA ARG A 213 0.35 40.74 8.66
C ARG A 213 -1.10 40.95 8.21
N LEU A 214 -2.02 40.06 8.56
CA LEU A 214 -3.44 40.25 8.29
C LEU A 214 -3.99 41.47 9.04
N THR A 215 -3.63 41.63 10.31
CA THR A 215 -4.09 42.78 11.11
C THR A 215 -3.55 44.12 10.58
N GLU A 216 -2.31 44.15 10.09
CA GLU A 216 -1.73 45.34 9.45
C GLU A 216 -2.46 45.72 8.14
N LEU A 217 -2.83 44.72 7.33
CA LEU A 217 -3.54 44.93 6.07
C LEU A 217 -5.00 45.35 6.28
N GLU A 218 -5.66 44.80 7.30
CA GLU A 218 -7.01 45.21 7.70
C GLU A 218 -7.03 46.64 8.26
N GLY A 219 -6.02 47.01 9.05
CA GLY A 219 -5.85 48.40 9.50
C GLY A 219 -5.62 49.39 8.36
N SER A 220 -4.88 48.97 7.33
CA SER A 220 -4.58 49.80 6.15
C SER A 220 -5.77 50.02 5.21
N LYS A 221 -6.74 49.09 5.19
CA LYS A 221 -7.97 49.22 4.37
C LYS A 221 -8.98 50.22 4.94
N ASN A 222 -8.91 50.54 6.22
CA ASN A 222 -9.88 51.43 6.89
C ASN A 222 -9.47 52.91 6.91
N VAL A 223 -8.34 53.29 6.30
CA VAL A 223 -7.80 54.66 6.30
C VAL A 223 -8.09 55.42 4.98
N CYS A 224 -8.64 54.77 3.97
CA CYS A 224 -8.96 55.38 2.66
C CYS A 224 -10.48 55.52 2.38
N GLN A 225 -11.30 55.74 3.40
CA GLN A 225 -12.74 56.03 3.24
C GLN A 225 -13.11 57.40 3.78
#